data_AF-A0A9P9TM76-F1
#
_entry.id   AF-A0A9P9TM76-F1
#
_cell.length_a   1.000
_cell.length_b   1.000
_cell.length_c   1.000
_cell.angle_alpha   90.00
_cell.angle_beta   90.00
_cell.angle_gamma   90.00
#
_symmetry.space_group_name_H-M   'P 1'
#
loop_
_entity.id
_entity.type
_entity.pdbx_description
1 polymer ?
#
loop_
_entity_poly.entity_id
_entity_poly.type
_entity_poly.pdbx_seq_one_letter_code
_entity_poly.pdbx_strand_id
1 'polypeptide(L)'
;MKLFSLPFSVLFILVTAAAAAAATAAAKNETVPIGKPHPCALNCSIASLTATRCDSSDFRNCLCLNSTLQAQLSICVQRTCSFGDQLVAAETGQQLCAGYPQESRSATLRNLTIVLFSITIVFLILRPVSRWIVFGQLWIDDWVSIFATLVHITGTVLQLIACEKGLGKHYWNINPKEGPTLIKIFHALELLYTTVKVSSRIAVLLLYIRIFPMERFHRICKGFIVFLITGGVAFTFVLLFQCWPLTSLWDRSIPGRCVNITAVGYAGAGLSIFDDLAIFALPLPWLNTLQINLCKKISIMLLFSLGSFACVTSMVRLKYLITLRHSYDPTYTKNSSRLIQLKQKEEKNSLQMFECH
;
A
#
# COMPACT_ATOMS: atom_id res chain seq x y z
N MET A 1 -30.93 11.00 -27.40
CA MET A 1 -29.93 10.47 -26.46
C MET A 1 -30.30 9.02 -26.11
N LYS A 2 -30.09 8.10 -27.06
CA LYS A 2 -30.35 6.66 -26.96
C LYS A 2 -29.27 5.93 -27.75
N LEU A 3 -28.06 5.89 -27.21
CA LEU A 3 -26.95 5.05 -27.66
C LEU A 3 -26.08 4.89 -26.39
N PHE A 4 -25.61 3.68 -26.08
CA PHE A 4 -25.03 3.25 -24.78
C PHE A 4 -25.99 2.56 -23.79
N SER A 5 -26.90 1.75 -24.31
CA SER A 5 -27.45 0.60 -23.57
C SER A 5 -26.89 -0.70 -24.16
N LEU A 6 -25.64 -1.03 -23.82
CA LEU A 6 -25.10 -2.38 -23.91
C LEU A 6 -24.49 -2.76 -22.56
N PRO A 7 -24.57 -4.04 -22.15
CA PRO A 7 -24.93 -4.39 -20.80
C PRO A 7 -23.72 -4.47 -19.88
N PHE A 8 -23.86 -3.80 -18.74
CA PHE A 8 -22.99 -3.83 -17.56
C PHE A 8 -22.58 -5.27 -17.16
N SER A 9 -23.40 -6.27 -17.49
CA SER A 9 -23.14 -7.69 -17.26
C SER A 9 -22.01 -8.27 -18.11
N VAL A 10 -21.79 -7.81 -19.35
CA VAL A 10 -20.76 -8.37 -20.25
C VAL A 10 -19.36 -7.88 -19.85
N LEU A 11 -19.24 -6.63 -19.42
CA LEU A 11 -17.97 -6.09 -18.91
C LEU A 11 -17.59 -6.73 -17.56
N PHE A 12 -18.58 -7.01 -16.70
CA PHE A 12 -18.38 -7.71 -15.42
C PHE A 12 -17.97 -9.19 -15.60
N ILE A 13 -18.49 -9.87 -16.63
CA ILE A 13 -18.12 -11.24 -16.97
C ILE A 13 -16.73 -11.32 -17.62
N LEU A 14 -16.36 -10.35 -18.46
CA LEU A 14 -15.03 -10.32 -19.09
C LEU A 14 -13.90 -10.06 -18.08
N VAL A 15 -14.15 -9.25 -17.04
CA VAL A 15 -13.16 -8.96 -15.99
C VAL A 15 -12.99 -10.14 -15.01
N THR A 16 -14.07 -10.87 -14.72
CA THR A 16 -13.99 -12.08 -13.87
C THR A 16 -13.39 -13.27 -14.61
N ALA A 17 -13.64 -13.41 -15.91
CA ALA A 17 -13.03 -14.45 -16.75
C ALA A 17 -11.51 -14.25 -16.94
N ALA A 18 -11.04 -13.00 -17.07
CA ALA A 18 -9.61 -12.70 -17.14
C ALA A 18 -8.87 -13.01 -15.81
N ALA A 19 -9.55 -12.84 -14.67
CA ALA A 19 -9.00 -13.21 -13.35
C ALA A 19 -8.96 -14.73 -13.12
N ALA A 20 -9.92 -15.48 -13.68
CA ALA A 20 -9.94 -16.95 -13.60
C ALA A 20 -8.90 -17.62 -14.52
N ALA A 21 -8.59 -17.02 -15.68
CA ALA A 21 -7.59 -17.55 -16.62
C ALA A 21 -6.14 -17.47 -16.09
N ALA A 22 -5.86 -16.56 -15.14
CA ALA A 22 -4.54 -16.47 -14.51
C ALA A 22 -4.29 -17.52 -13.40
N ALA A 23 -5.32 -18.29 -13.02
CA ALA A 23 -5.26 -19.25 -11.91
C ALA A 23 -4.83 -20.68 -12.32
N THR A 24 -4.52 -20.92 -13.60
CA THR A 24 -4.10 -22.25 -14.10
C THR A 24 -2.79 -22.20 -14.87
N ALA A 25 -1.70 -21.86 -14.19
CA ALA A 25 -0.36 -22.26 -14.61
C ALA A 25 0.27 -23.10 -13.49
N ALA A 26 0.16 -24.41 -13.69
CA ALA A 26 0.55 -25.46 -12.78
C ALA A 26 2.04 -25.41 -12.40
N ALA A 27 2.30 -25.87 -11.18
CA ALA A 27 3.59 -26.16 -10.62
C ALA A 27 4.45 -27.01 -11.57
N LYS A 28 5.65 -26.53 -11.90
CA LYS A 28 6.77 -27.39 -12.31
C LYS A 28 7.74 -27.48 -11.15
N ASN A 29 7.76 -28.65 -10.51
CA ASN A 29 8.78 -29.06 -9.57
C ASN A 29 10.07 -29.29 -10.36
N GLU A 30 10.95 -28.28 -10.36
CA GLU A 30 12.34 -28.44 -10.77
C GLU A 30 13.19 -28.35 -9.50
N THR A 31 13.73 -29.49 -9.11
CA THR A 31 14.72 -29.62 -8.04
C THR A 31 16.01 -28.96 -8.49
N VAL A 32 16.26 -27.74 -8.02
CA VAL A 32 17.51 -27.02 -8.25
C VAL A 32 18.60 -27.61 -7.34
N PRO A 33 19.82 -27.88 -7.84
CA PRO A 33 20.90 -28.42 -7.02
C PRO A 33 21.29 -27.45 -5.90
N ILE A 34 21.73 -28.00 -4.76
CA ILE A 34 22.23 -27.25 -3.60
C ILE A 34 23.46 -26.43 -4.03
N GLY A 35 23.24 -25.16 -4.36
CA GLY A 35 24.32 -24.21 -4.58
C GLY A 35 25.03 -23.95 -3.27
N LYS A 36 26.35 -24.12 -3.24
CA LYS A 36 27.18 -23.70 -2.09
C LYS A 36 26.86 -22.24 -1.76
N PRO A 37 26.71 -21.84 -0.47
CA PRO A 37 26.56 -20.44 -0.12
C PRO A 37 27.73 -19.64 -0.69
N HIS A 38 27.44 -18.62 -1.50
CA HIS A 38 28.45 -17.76 -2.12
C HIS A 38 29.29 -17.08 -1.00
N PRO A 39 30.62 -16.90 -1.16
CA PRO A 39 31.52 -16.44 -0.11
C PRO A 39 31.08 -15.17 0.63
N CYS A 40 30.35 -14.27 -0.05
CA CYS A 40 29.81 -13.05 0.59
C CYS A 40 28.78 -13.36 1.70
N ALA A 41 27.81 -14.23 1.42
CA ALA A 41 26.78 -14.60 2.40
C ALA A 41 27.39 -15.36 3.59
N LEU A 42 28.45 -16.12 3.33
CA LEU A 42 29.18 -16.85 4.35
C LEU A 42 29.87 -15.89 5.35
N ASN A 43 30.52 -14.83 4.87
CA ASN A 43 31.09 -13.80 5.73
C ASN A 43 30.04 -13.12 6.62
N CYS A 44 28.86 -12.80 6.08
CA CYS A 44 27.76 -12.26 6.86
C CYS A 44 27.23 -13.24 7.91
N SER A 45 27.20 -14.54 7.59
CA SER A 45 26.80 -15.58 8.55
C SER A 45 27.78 -15.70 9.73
N ILE A 46 29.08 -15.71 9.46
CA ILE A 46 30.14 -15.77 10.49
C ILE A 46 30.08 -14.52 11.39
N ALA A 47 29.94 -13.33 10.79
CA ALA A 47 29.85 -12.07 11.54
C ALA A 47 28.60 -12.01 12.44
N SER A 48 27.48 -12.58 11.98
CA SER A 48 26.24 -12.62 12.78
C SER A 48 26.35 -13.64 13.93
N LEU A 49 27.04 -14.76 13.69
CA LEU A 49 27.25 -15.82 14.67
C LEU A 49 28.17 -15.42 15.82
N THR A 50 29.28 -14.75 15.53
CA THR A 50 30.22 -14.27 16.56
C THR A 50 29.56 -13.22 17.46
N ALA A 51 28.58 -12.47 16.95
CA ALA A 51 27.82 -11.49 17.71
C ALA A 51 26.81 -12.10 18.70
N THR A 52 26.33 -13.33 18.48
CA THR A 52 25.22 -13.93 19.26
C THR A 52 25.60 -15.14 20.13
N ARG A 53 26.87 -15.57 20.15
CA ARG A 53 27.36 -16.73 20.93
C ARG A 53 26.52 -18.02 20.71
N CYS A 54 26.05 -18.28 19.49
CA CYS A 54 25.51 -19.60 19.16
C CYS A 54 26.66 -20.62 19.12
N ASP A 55 26.48 -21.81 19.73
CA ASP A 55 27.43 -22.90 19.57
C ASP A 55 27.37 -23.49 18.14
N SER A 56 28.53 -23.90 17.63
CA SER A 56 28.69 -24.40 16.25
C SER A 56 27.89 -25.67 15.96
N SER A 57 27.63 -26.47 17.00
CA SER A 57 26.88 -27.73 16.93
C SER A 57 25.37 -27.54 16.72
N ASP A 58 24.83 -26.36 17.10
CA ASP A 58 23.39 -26.06 17.13
C ASP A 58 23.00 -24.84 16.27
N PHE A 59 23.88 -24.47 15.32
CA PHE A 59 23.69 -23.30 14.46
C PHE A 59 22.31 -23.23 13.81
N ARG A 60 21.82 -24.36 13.28
CA ARG A 60 20.51 -24.43 12.60
C ARG A 60 19.36 -24.07 13.54
N ASN A 61 19.38 -24.61 14.77
CA ASN A 61 18.36 -24.32 15.78
C ASN A 61 18.44 -22.85 16.22
N CYS A 62 19.64 -22.34 16.47
CA CYS A 62 19.86 -20.96 16.90
C CYS A 62 19.40 -19.94 15.85
N LEU A 63 19.74 -20.17 14.58
CA LEU A 63 19.38 -19.28 13.47
C LEU A 63 17.88 -19.35 13.15
N CYS A 64 17.31 -20.55 13.03
CA CYS A 64 15.95 -20.70 12.54
C CYS A 64 14.88 -20.29 13.57
N LEU A 65 15.20 -20.35 14.86
CA LEU A 65 14.30 -19.92 15.94
C LEU A 65 14.42 -18.43 16.30
N ASN A 66 15.51 -17.76 15.92
CA ASN A 66 15.77 -16.37 16.29
C ASN A 66 15.58 -15.40 15.09
N SER A 67 14.42 -14.75 15.04
CA SER A 67 14.08 -13.79 13.98
C SER A 67 14.97 -12.52 13.99
N THR A 68 15.54 -12.15 15.14
CA THR A 68 16.48 -11.02 15.24
C THR A 68 17.80 -11.35 14.54
N LEU A 69 18.29 -12.57 14.72
CA LEU A 69 19.51 -13.05 14.07
C LEU A 69 19.31 -13.15 12.55
N GLN A 70 18.18 -13.68 12.10
CA GLN A 70 17.82 -13.69 10.68
C GLN A 70 17.73 -12.27 10.10
N ALA A 71 17.18 -11.32 10.85
CA ALA A 71 17.11 -9.92 10.43
C ALA A 71 18.50 -9.31 10.26
N GLN A 72 19.40 -9.48 11.24
CA GLN A 72 20.78 -8.98 11.16
C GLN A 72 21.55 -9.58 9.98
N LEU A 73 21.41 -10.89 9.77
CA LEU A 73 21.99 -11.59 8.63
C LEU A 73 21.45 -11.01 7.31
N SER A 74 20.13 -10.82 7.21
CA SER A 74 19.49 -10.26 6.01
C SER A 74 19.96 -8.84 5.73
N ILE A 75 20.17 -8.01 6.76
CA ILE A 75 20.68 -6.63 6.62
C ILE A 75 22.11 -6.66 6.09
N CYS A 76 22.97 -7.53 6.63
CA CYS A 76 24.34 -7.67 6.15
C CYS A 76 24.37 -8.09 4.68
N VAL A 77 23.59 -9.12 4.32
CA VAL A 77 23.52 -9.65 2.95
C VAL A 77 22.98 -8.61 1.97
N GLN A 78 21.93 -7.87 2.34
CA GLN A 78 21.36 -6.82 1.49
C GLN A 78 22.29 -5.61 1.28
N ARG A 79 23.16 -5.32 2.25
CA ARG A 79 24.09 -4.17 2.18
C ARG A 79 25.39 -4.50 1.46
N THR A 80 25.90 -5.71 1.65
CA THR A 80 27.28 -6.06 1.27
C THR A 80 27.33 -6.93 0.02
N CYS A 81 26.33 -7.78 -0.21
CA CYS A 81 26.38 -8.79 -1.27
C CYS A 81 25.65 -8.36 -2.55
N SER A 82 26.09 -8.92 -3.68
CA SER A 82 25.44 -8.71 -4.98
C SER A 82 24.01 -9.28 -5.00
N PHE A 83 23.15 -8.82 -5.91
CA PHE A 83 21.76 -9.31 -5.96
C PHE A 83 21.69 -10.83 -6.25
N GLY A 84 22.59 -11.38 -7.07
CA GLY A 84 22.68 -12.82 -7.31
C GLY A 84 23.00 -13.59 -6.02
N ASP A 85 23.95 -13.10 -5.23
CA ASP A 85 24.31 -13.70 -3.94
C ASP A 85 23.18 -13.60 -2.91
N GLN A 86 22.39 -12.51 -2.96
CA GLN A 86 21.22 -12.34 -2.11
C GLN A 86 20.16 -13.41 -2.41
N LEU A 87 19.92 -13.73 -3.69
CA LEU A 87 18.97 -14.78 -4.08
C LEU A 87 19.43 -16.15 -3.59
N VAL A 88 20.70 -16.51 -3.83
CA VAL A 88 21.26 -17.78 -3.36
C VAL A 88 21.23 -17.87 -1.83
N ALA A 89 21.53 -16.79 -1.12
CA ALA A 89 21.45 -16.74 0.34
C ALA A 89 20.01 -16.95 0.85
N ALA A 90 19.02 -16.35 0.18
CA ALA A 90 17.61 -16.55 0.52
C ALA A 90 17.14 -17.98 0.25
N GLU A 91 17.50 -18.58 -0.89
CA GLU A 91 17.18 -19.98 -1.20
C GLU A 91 17.82 -20.95 -0.20
N THR A 92 19.10 -20.75 0.09
CA THR A 92 19.85 -21.58 1.06
C THR A 92 19.26 -21.44 2.46
N GLY A 93 18.94 -20.22 2.89
CA GLY A 93 18.31 -19.97 4.19
C GLY A 93 16.95 -20.65 4.33
N GLN A 94 16.15 -20.64 3.26
CA GLN A 94 14.84 -21.32 3.23
C GLN A 94 14.97 -22.84 3.31
N GLN A 95 15.94 -23.42 2.60
CA GLN A 95 16.22 -24.85 2.68
C GLN A 95 16.73 -25.23 4.07
N LEU A 96 17.63 -24.42 4.64
CA LEU A 96 18.21 -24.66 5.97
C LEU A 96 17.15 -24.62 7.09
N CYS A 97 16.21 -23.67 7.01
CA CYS A 97 15.13 -23.52 7.96
C CYS A 97 13.82 -24.21 7.55
N ALA A 98 13.87 -25.12 6.58
CA ALA A 98 12.74 -25.96 6.20
C ALA A 98 12.31 -26.83 7.40
N GLY A 99 11.03 -26.75 7.79
CA GLY A 99 10.48 -27.48 8.93
C GLY A 99 10.47 -26.72 10.26
N TYR A 100 11.07 -25.53 10.34
CA TYR A 100 10.97 -24.66 11.52
C TYR A 100 9.74 -23.74 11.44
N PRO A 101 9.14 -23.35 12.58
CA PRO A 101 8.03 -22.40 12.59
C PRO A 101 8.49 -21.04 12.09
N GLN A 102 7.89 -20.57 10.99
CA GLN A 102 8.18 -19.26 10.40
C GLN A 102 7.12 -18.24 10.82
N GLU A 103 7.55 -17.09 11.35
CA GLU A 103 6.61 -16.02 11.64
C GLU A 103 5.99 -15.48 10.34
N SER A 104 4.65 -15.45 10.29
CA SER A 104 3.89 -14.95 9.14
C SER A 104 2.66 -14.20 9.62
N ARG A 105 2.41 -13.05 8.99
CA ARG A 105 1.23 -12.19 9.24
C ARG A 105 0.28 -12.16 8.06
N SER A 106 0.59 -12.92 7.01
CA SER A 106 -0.17 -12.96 5.77
C SER A 106 -1.65 -13.29 6.02
N ALA A 107 -1.94 -14.19 6.96
CA ALA A 107 -3.30 -14.51 7.37
C ALA A 107 -4.01 -13.33 8.08
N THR A 108 -3.32 -12.64 9.00
CA THR A 108 -3.86 -11.44 9.65
C THR A 108 -4.15 -10.33 8.64
N LEU A 109 -3.22 -10.07 7.72
CA LEU A 109 -3.40 -9.07 6.67
C LEU A 109 -4.59 -9.43 5.76
N ARG A 110 -4.66 -10.68 5.31
CA ARG A 110 -5.77 -11.19 4.50
C ARG A 110 -7.12 -11.02 5.21
N ASN A 111 -7.22 -11.43 6.47
CA ASN A 111 -8.46 -11.33 7.24
C ASN A 111 -8.89 -9.87 7.43
N LEU A 112 -7.96 -8.98 7.77
CA LEU A 112 -8.24 -7.55 7.89
C LEU A 112 -8.71 -6.94 6.56
N THR A 113 -8.06 -7.29 5.45
CA THR A 113 -8.45 -6.85 4.11
C THR A 113 -9.87 -7.30 3.80
N ILE A 114 -10.21 -8.57 4.03
CA ILE A 114 -11.56 -9.10 3.76
C ILE A 114 -12.61 -8.38 4.60
N VAL A 115 -12.39 -8.22 5.90
CA VAL A 115 -13.35 -7.56 6.80
C VAL A 115 -13.58 -6.09 6.40
N LEU A 116 -12.50 -5.32 6.20
CA LEU A 116 -12.61 -3.90 5.84
C LEU A 116 -13.23 -3.71 4.46
N PHE A 117 -12.88 -4.56 3.50
CA PHE A 117 -13.47 -4.53 2.17
C PHE A 117 -14.97 -4.85 2.21
N SER A 118 -15.38 -5.83 3.03
CA SER A 118 -16.79 -6.22 3.19
C SER A 118 -17.63 -5.07 3.75
N ILE A 119 -17.10 -4.33 4.73
CA ILE A 119 -17.77 -3.13 5.25
C ILE A 119 -17.84 -2.05 4.16
N THR A 120 -16.72 -1.79 3.49
CA THR A 120 -16.59 -0.73 2.48
C THR A 120 -17.53 -0.95 1.29
N ILE A 121 -17.63 -2.19 0.79
CA ILE A 121 -18.46 -2.50 -0.38
C ILE A 121 -19.95 -2.33 -0.09
N VAL A 122 -20.40 -2.64 1.14
CA VAL A 122 -21.80 -2.42 1.55
C VAL A 122 -22.15 -0.94 1.47
N PHE A 123 -21.32 -0.05 2.01
CA PHE A 123 -21.56 1.39 1.92
C PHE A 123 -21.51 1.92 0.48
N LEU A 124 -20.56 1.41 -0.32
CA LEU A 124 -20.39 1.84 -1.71
C LEU A 124 -21.52 1.36 -2.63
N ILE A 125 -22.16 0.22 -2.35
CA ILE A 125 -23.35 -0.28 -3.07
C ILE A 125 -24.62 0.44 -2.59
N LEU A 126 -24.76 0.66 -1.29
CA LEU A 126 -25.94 1.31 -0.72
C LEU A 126 -26.13 2.73 -1.28
N ARG A 127 -25.03 3.44 -1.56
CA ARG A 127 -25.04 4.80 -2.11
C ARG A 127 -25.75 4.93 -3.47
N PRO A 128 -25.34 4.23 -4.56
CA PRO A 128 -26.05 4.30 -5.83
C PRO A 128 -27.44 3.68 -5.76
N VAL A 129 -27.65 2.60 -5.00
CA VAL A 129 -28.96 1.95 -4.86
C VAL A 129 -29.98 2.88 -4.21
N SER A 130 -29.63 3.52 -3.10
CA SER A 130 -30.53 4.48 -2.43
C SER A 130 -30.92 5.63 -3.35
N ARG A 131 -29.99 6.13 -4.18
CA ARG A 131 -30.28 7.20 -5.13
C ARG A 131 -31.12 6.77 -6.30
N TRP A 132 -30.91 5.56 -6.80
CA TRP A 132 -31.76 4.98 -7.83
C TRP A 132 -33.21 4.86 -7.33
N ILE A 133 -33.41 4.39 -6.10
CA ILE A 133 -34.75 4.24 -5.51
C ILE A 133 -35.42 5.60 -5.29
N VAL A 134 -34.69 6.61 -4.78
CA VAL A 134 -35.29 7.91 -4.42
C VAL A 134 -35.50 8.83 -5.63
N PHE A 135 -34.57 8.87 -6.58
CA PHE A 135 -34.57 9.85 -7.68
C PHE A 135 -34.77 9.23 -9.06
N GLY A 136 -34.68 7.90 -9.21
CA GLY A 136 -34.83 7.19 -10.49
C GLY A 136 -33.72 7.48 -11.53
N GLN A 137 -32.68 8.24 -11.16
CA GLN A 137 -31.60 8.66 -12.07
C GLN A 137 -30.25 8.73 -11.34
N LEU A 138 -29.18 8.31 -12.03
CA LEU A 138 -27.80 8.44 -11.56
C LEU A 138 -27.15 9.69 -12.14
N TRP A 139 -26.38 10.37 -11.30
CA TRP A 139 -25.67 11.59 -11.65
C TRP A 139 -24.20 11.30 -11.93
N ILE A 140 -23.47 12.28 -12.47
CA ILE A 140 -22.04 12.13 -12.80
C ILE A 140 -21.23 11.73 -11.55
N ASP A 141 -21.56 12.25 -10.36
CA ASP A 141 -20.89 11.88 -9.12
C ASP A 141 -21.08 10.40 -8.74
N ASP A 142 -22.24 9.83 -9.07
CA ASP A 142 -22.53 8.42 -8.83
C ASP A 142 -21.70 7.52 -9.78
N TRP A 143 -21.57 7.90 -11.05
CA TRP A 143 -20.73 7.18 -12.02
C TRP A 143 -19.25 7.19 -11.64
N VAL A 144 -18.72 8.34 -11.20
CA VAL A 144 -17.34 8.44 -10.72
C VAL A 144 -17.13 7.57 -9.47
N SER A 145 -18.11 7.52 -8.56
CA SER A 145 -18.07 6.66 -7.38
C SER A 145 -18.10 5.17 -7.74
N ILE A 146 -18.91 4.76 -8.72
CA ILE A 146 -18.96 3.38 -9.23
C ILE A 146 -17.62 2.99 -9.84
N PHE A 147 -17.04 3.87 -10.67
CA PHE A 147 -15.71 3.66 -11.25
C PHE A 147 -14.64 3.47 -10.15
N ALA A 148 -14.60 4.36 -9.15
CA ALA A 148 -13.68 4.25 -8.02
C ALA A 148 -13.84 2.91 -7.27
N THR A 149 -15.09 2.44 -7.13
CA THR A 149 -15.40 1.17 -6.48
C THR A 149 -14.86 0.00 -7.28
N LEU A 150 -15.05 -0.03 -8.60
CA LEU A 150 -14.52 -1.10 -9.47
C LEU A 150 -13.00 -1.19 -9.38
N VAL A 151 -12.30 -0.05 -9.45
CA VAL A 151 -10.84 -0.01 -9.31
C VAL A 151 -10.40 -0.50 -7.93
N HIS A 152 -11.15 -0.15 -6.87
CA HIS A 152 -10.87 -0.62 -5.51
C HIS A 152 -11.06 -2.14 -5.34
N ILE A 153 -12.05 -2.73 -6.00
CA ILE A 153 -12.25 -4.18 -6.04
C ILE A 153 -11.03 -4.85 -6.67
N THR A 154 -10.58 -4.37 -7.83
CA THR A 154 -9.38 -4.90 -8.50
C THR A 154 -8.14 -4.82 -7.61
N GLY A 155 -7.94 -3.68 -6.92
CA GLY A 155 -6.85 -3.53 -5.97
C GLY A 155 -6.94 -4.52 -4.79
N THR A 156 -8.13 -4.75 -4.26
CA THR A 156 -8.34 -5.73 -3.18
C THR A 156 -8.01 -7.15 -3.63
N VAL A 157 -8.40 -7.55 -4.84
CA VAL A 157 -8.06 -8.89 -5.38
C VAL A 157 -6.55 -9.05 -5.52
N LEU A 158 -5.86 -8.07 -6.10
CA LEU A 158 -4.40 -8.10 -6.22
C LEU A 158 -3.70 -8.14 -4.86
N GLN A 159 -4.21 -7.43 -3.87
CA GLN A 159 -3.72 -7.46 -2.49
C GLN A 159 -3.85 -8.85 -1.85
N LEU A 160 -4.95 -9.57 -2.12
CA LEU A 160 -5.14 -10.94 -1.63
C LEU A 160 -4.14 -11.91 -2.28
N ILE A 161 -3.92 -11.78 -3.60
CA ILE A 161 -2.89 -12.54 -4.32
C ILE A 161 -1.48 -12.23 -3.76
N ALA A 162 -1.19 -10.96 -3.44
CA ALA A 162 0.07 -10.58 -2.81
C ALA A 162 0.32 -11.30 -1.48
N CYS A 163 -0.72 -11.46 -0.64
CA CYS A 163 -0.64 -12.20 0.63
C CYS A 163 -0.28 -13.68 0.41
N GLU A 164 -0.74 -14.30 -0.67
CA GLU A 164 -0.37 -15.68 -1.03
C GLU A 164 1.08 -15.76 -1.52
N LYS A 165 1.51 -14.74 -2.27
CA LYS A 165 2.82 -14.66 -2.91
C LYS A 165 3.96 -14.27 -1.96
N GLY A 166 3.67 -13.76 -0.77
CA GLY A 166 4.67 -13.52 0.27
C GLY A 166 4.48 -12.26 1.11
N LEU A 167 3.48 -11.42 0.81
CA LEU A 167 3.18 -10.26 1.64
C LEU A 167 2.77 -10.69 3.06
N GLY A 168 3.42 -10.12 4.07
CA GLY A 168 3.24 -10.50 5.47
C GLY A 168 4.24 -11.55 5.95
N LYS A 169 5.17 -12.01 5.11
CA LYS A 169 6.34 -12.81 5.49
C LYS A 169 7.59 -11.92 5.55
N HIS A 170 8.54 -12.32 6.39
CA HIS A 170 9.89 -11.71 6.41
C HIS A 170 10.53 -11.79 5.03
N TYR A 171 11.29 -10.77 4.64
CA TYR A 171 11.96 -10.68 3.34
C TYR A 171 12.73 -11.95 2.97
N TRP A 172 13.47 -12.53 3.92
CA TRP A 172 14.25 -13.77 3.75
C TRP A 172 13.39 -15.05 3.67
N ASN A 173 12.12 -14.98 4.06
CA ASN A 173 11.15 -16.09 4.01
C ASN A 173 10.26 -16.05 2.76
N ILE A 174 10.46 -15.09 1.86
CA ILE A 174 9.73 -14.99 0.59
C ILE A 174 10.45 -15.84 -0.46
N ASN A 175 9.71 -16.71 -1.13
CA ASN A 175 10.27 -17.51 -2.22
C ASN A 175 10.89 -16.59 -3.28
N PRO A 176 12.20 -16.69 -3.55
CA PRO A 176 12.89 -15.81 -4.49
C PRO A 176 12.28 -15.81 -5.90
N LYS A 177 11.68 -16.93 -6.31
CA LYS A 177 10.95 -17.05 -7.60
C LYS A 177 9.70 -16.19 -7.66
N GLU A 178 9.06 -15.93 -6.53
CA GLU A 178 7.82 -15.13 -6.44
C GLU A 178 8.09 -13.64 -6.18
N GLY A 179 9.32 -13.27 -5.81
CA GLY A 179 9.73 -11.90 -5.55
C GLY A 179 9.41 -10.92 -6.69
N PRO A 180 9.81 -11.21 -7.95
CA PRO A 180 9.50 -10.35 -9.09
C PRO A 180 7.99 -10.17 -9.32
N THR A 181 7.21 -11.23 -9.15
CA THR A 181 5.74 -11.19 -9.27
C THR A 181 5.14 -10.31 -8.17
N LEU A 182 5.62 -10.44 -6.95
CA LEU A 182 5.17 -9.63 -5.82
C LEU A 182 5.45 -8.13 -6.03
N ILE A 183 6.63 -7.78 -6.55
CA ILE A 183 6.99 -6.40 -6.88
C ILE A 183 6.08 -5.83 -7.99
N LYS A 184 5.79 -6.62 -9.03
CA LYS A 184 4.84 -6.23 -10.08
C LYS A 184 3.44 -5.96 -9.52
N ILE A 185 2.99 -6.80 -8.58
CA ILE A 185 1.70 -6.60 -7.91
C ILE A 185 1.70 -5.31 -7.08
N PHE A 186 2.77 -5.03 -6.31
CA PHE A 186 2.87 -3.78 -5.56
C PHE A 186 2.85 -2.55 -6.46
N HIS A 187 3.57 -2.60 -7.58
CA HIS A 187 3.56 -1.52 -8.55
C HIS A 187 2.16 -1.28 -9.14
N ALA A 188 1.42 -2.35 -9.48
CA ALA A 188 0.03 -2.23 -9.92
C ALA A 188 -0.89 -1.65 -8.81
N LEU A 189 -0.69 -2.06 -7.55
CA LEU A 189 -1.44 -1.54 -6.40
C LEU A 189 -1.20 -0.04 -6.18
N GLU A 190 0.02 0.46 -6.38
CA GLU A 190 0.33 1.89 -6.27
C GLU A 190 -0.44 2.74 -7.30
N LEU A 191 -0.53 2.24 -8.53
CA LEU A 191 -1.28 2.87 -9.62
C LEU A 191 -2.78 2.87 -9.31
N LEU A 192 -3.34 1.71 -8.98
CA LEU A 192 -4.77 1.56 -8.64
C LEU A 192 -5.14 2.42 -7.43
N TYR A 193 -4.29 2.43 -6.40
CA TYR A 193 -4.48 3.27 -5.21
C TYR A 193 -4.54 4.75 -5.58
N THR A 194 -3.62 5.22 -6.44
CA THR A 194 -3.61 6.61 -6.91
C THR A 194 -4.91 6.95 -7.66
N THR A 195 -5.40 6.06 -8.51
CA THR A 195 -6.68 6.25 -9.22
C THR A 195 -7.88 6.32 -8.27
N VAL A 196 -7.98 5.41 -7.30
CA VAL A 196 -9.05 5.43 -6.28
C VAL A 196 -8.98 6.70 -5.42
N LYS A 197 -7.77 7.11 -5.05
CA LYS A 197 -7.51 8.32 -4.25
C LYS A 197 -8.06 9.58 -4.93
N VAL A 198 -7.82 9.73 -6.23
CA VAL A 198 -8.26 10.90 -7.01
C VAL A 198 -9.76 10.85 -7.31
N SER A 199 -10.25 9.71 -7.82
CA SER A 199 -11.66 9.56 -8.20
C SER A 199 -12.63 9.72 -7.03
N SER A 200 -12.30 9.19 -5.85
CA SER A 200 -13.13 9.35 -4.63
C SER A 200 -13.30 10.82 -4.23
N ARG A 201 -12.23 11.62 -4.30
CA ARG A 201 -12.27 13.07 -3.98
C ARG A 201 -13.06 13.86 -5.00
N ILE A 202 -12.92 13.53 -6.29
CA ILE A 202 -13.73 14.13 -7.35
C ILE A 202 -15.22 13.86 -7.12
N ALA A 203 -15.59 12.63 -6.76
CA ALA A 203 -16.99 12.30 -6.45
C ALA A 203 -17.56 13.14 -5.27
N VAL A 204 -16.74 13.44 -4.25
CA VAL A 204 -17.14 14.33 -3.13
C VAL A 204 -17.29 15.78 -3.60
N LEU A 205 -16.38 16.30 -4.42
CA LEU A 205 -16.46 17.68 -4.93
C LEU A 205 -17.66 17.88 -5.87
N LEU A 206 -17.97 16.89 -6.70
CA LEU A 206 -19.17 16.91 -7.53
C LEU A 206 -20.45 16.89 -6.67
N LEU A 207 -20.45 16.13 -5.57
CA LEU A 207 -21.53 16.16 -4.58
C LEU A 207 -21.66 17.54 -3.93
N TYR A 208 -20.55 18.21 -3.62
CA TYR A 208 -20.56 19.55 -3.06
C TYR A 208 -21.17 20.57 -4.02
N ILE A 209 -20.77 20.55 -5.30
CA ILE A 209 -21.36 21.41 -6.35
C ILE A 209 -22.89 21.22 -6.41
N ARG A 210 -23.38 19.99 -6.22
CA ARG A 210 -24.82 19.71 -6.22
C ARG A 210 -25.56 20.23 -4.99
N ILE A 211 -24.94 20.14 -3.81
CA ILE A 211 -25.60 20.51 -2.54
C ILE A 211 -25.67 22.03 -2.37
N PHE A 212 -24.60 22.74 -2.71
CA PHE A 212 -24.49 24.18 -2.49
C PHE A 212 -24.83 24.94 -3.77
N PRO A 213 -25.79 25.88 -3.75
CA PRO A 213 -26.23 26.60 -4.95
C PRO A 213 -25.32 27.78 -5.37
N MET A 214 -24.19 27.99 -4.69
CA MET A 214 -23.39 29.22 -4.85
C MET A 214 -22.37 29.12 -6.00
N GLU A 215 -22.50 30.01 -6.99
CA GLU A 215 -21.62 30.06 -8.19
C GLU A 215 -20.13 30.22 -7.86
N ARG A 216 -19.80 31.05 -6.85
CA ARG A 216 -18.41 31.22 -6.40
C ARG A 216 -17.84 29.90 -5.86
N PHE A 217 -18.63 29.17 -5.08
CA PHE A 217 -18.25 27.87 -4.53
C PHE A 217 -18.07 26.83 -5.65
N HIS A 218 -18.94 26.82 -6.66
CA HIS A 218 -18.80 25.94 -7.82
C HIS A 218 -17.50 26.14 -8.58
N ARG A 219 -17.09 27.40 -8.80
CA ARG A 219 -15.82 27.71 -9.47
C ARG A 219 -14.62 27.18 -8.68
N ILE A 220 -14.63 27.34 -7.36
CA ILE A 220 -13.57 26.80 -6.48
C ILE A 220 -13.54 25.26 -6.56
N CYS A 221 -14.69 24.58 -6.43
CA CYS A 221 -14.77 23.13 -6.55
C CYS A 221 -14.25 22.62 -7.90
N LYS A 222 -14.67 23.25 -9.01
CA LYS A 222 -14.22 22.89 -10.36
C LYS A 222 -12.71 23.08 -10.53
N GLY A 223 -12.17 24.20 -10.02
CA GLY A 223 -10.72 24.43 -10.00
C GLY A 223 -9.97 23.36 -9.21
N PHE A 224 -10.51 22.96 -8.06
CA PHE A 224 -9.91 21.90 -7.24
C PHE A 224 -10.01 20.51 -7.88
N ILE A 225 -11.08 20.21 -8.62
CA ILE A 225 -11.17 18.99 -9.44
C ILE A 225 -10.05 18.96 -10.50
N VAL A 226 -9.81 20.07 -11.20
CA VAL A 226 -8.72 20.17 -12.19
C VAL A 226 -7.35 19.97 -11.51
N PHE A 227 -7.14 20.58 -10.34
CA PHE A 227 -5.93 20.37 -9.54
C PHE A 227 -5.72 18.89 -9.17
N LEU A 228 -6.77 18.20 -8.70
CA LEU A 228 -6.70 16.77 -8.36
C LEU A 228 -6.41 15.88 -9.57
N ILE A 229 -7.01 16.16 -10.73
CA ILE A 229 -6.78 15.40 -11.97
C ILE A 229 -5.34 15.60 -12.44
N THR A 230 -4.89 16.85 -12.53
CA THR A 230 -3.53 17.17 -12.99
C THR A 230 -2.47 16.60 -12.07
N GLY A 231 -2.61 16.77 -10.75
CA GLY A 231 -1.73 16.17 -9.75
C GLY A 231 -1.77 14.64 -9.76
N GLY A 232 -2.96 14.05 -9.93
CA GLY A 232 -3.15 12.61 -10.07
C GLY A 232 -2.41 12.03 -11.28
N VAL A 233 -2.60 12.64 -12.45
CA VAL A 233 -1.94 12.25 -13.70
C VAL A 233 -0.42 12.38 -13.57
N ALA A 234 0.08 13.50 -13.03
CA ALA A 234 1.51 13.69 -12.80
C ALA A 234 2.09 12.61 -11.87
N PHE A 235 1.40 12.28 -10.78
CA PHE A 235 1.82 11.23 -9.85
C PHE A 235 1.79 9.84 -10.50
N THR A 236 0.77 9.54 -11.30
CA THR A 236 0.70 8.30 -12.10
C THR A 236 1.88 8.17 -13.04
N PHE A 237 2.29 9.25 -13.73
CA PHE A 237 3.49 9.21 -14.58
C PHE A 237 4.77 8.94 -13.80
N VAL A 238 4.94 9.55 -12.61
CA VAL A 238 6.08 9.27 -11.73
C VAL A 238 6.12 7.80 -11.33
N LEU A 239 4.97 7.19 -11.03
CA LEU A 239 4.89 5.77 -10.70
C LEU A 239 5.19 4.89 -11.93
N LEU A 240 4.52 5.14 -13.07
CA LEU A 240 4.73 4.38 -14.31
C LEU A 240 6.20 4.38 -14.76
N PHE A 241 6.89 5.49 -14.58
CA PHE A 241 8.29 5.66 -14.92
C PHE A 241 9.19 5.72 -13.67
N GLN A 242 8.84 4.98 -12.61
CA GLN A 242 9.62 5.01 -11.38
C GLN A 242 11.02 4.40 -11.52
N CYS A 243 11.27 3.60 -12.55
CA CYS A 243 12.59 3.10 -12.92
C CYS A 243 12.79 3.17 -14.43
N TRP A 244 14.04 3.42 -14.85
CA TRP A 244 14.46 3.37 -16.25
C TRP A 244 15.61 2.37 -16.43
N PRO A 245 15.41 1.25 -17.15
CA PRO A 245 14.13 0.75 -17.69
C PRO A 245 13.19 0.24 -16.59
N LEU A 246 11.88 0.19 -16.85
CA LEU A 246 10.88 -0.30 -15.88
C LEU A 246 11.15 -1.74 -15.42
N THR A 247 11.77 -2.56 -16.26
CA THR A 247 12.18 -3.93 -15.93
C THR A 247 13.15 -4.01 -14.76
N SER A 248 13.98 -2.98 -14.55
CA SER A 248 14.93 -2.89 -13.43
C SER A 248 14.23 -2.85 -12.06
N LEU A 249 12.93 -2.52 -12.04
CA LEU A 249 12.13 -2.51 -10.82
C LEU A 249 12.01 -3.91 -10.18
N TRP A 250 11.72 -4.93 -10.98
CA TRP A 250 11.53 -6.31 -10.51
C TRP A 250 12.72 -7.22 -10.81
N ASP A 251 13.64 -6.79 -11.68
CA ASP A 251 14.88 -7.48 -11.98
C ASP A 251 16.08 -6.57 -11.73
N ARG A 252 16.69 -6.73 -10.55
CA ARG A 252 17.85 -5.91 -10.14
C ARG A 252 19.16 -6.31 -10.83
N SER A 253 19.18 -7.38 -11.63
CA SER A 253 20.34 -7.73 -12.45
C SER A 253 20.54 -6.73 -13.61
N ILE A 254 19.45 -6.08 -14.04
CA ILE A 254 19.46 -5.07 -15.09
C ILE A 254 19.83 -3.73 -14.46
N PRO A 255 20.95 -3.09 -14.86
CA PRO A 255 21.30 -1.77 -14.37
C PRO A 255 20.23 -0.77 -14.79
N GLY A 256 19.66 -0.08 -13.81
CA GLY A 256 18.63 0.93 -14.04
C GLY A 256 18.69 1.99 -12.98
N ARG A 257 18.15 3.17 -13.33
CA ARG A 257 18.02 4.29 -12.39
C ARG A 257 16.57 4.38 -11.94
N CYS A 258 16.35 4.26 -10.64
CA CYS A 258 15.03 4.41 -10.04
C CYS A 258 14.89 5.74 -9.30
N VAL A 259 13.67 6.27 -9.29
CA VAL A 259 13.29 7.41 -8.46
C VAL A 259 13.31 6.98 -7.00
N ASN A 260 13.61 7.91 -6.10
CA ASN A 260 13.56 7.66 -4.68
C ASN A 260 12.09 7.45 -4.24
N ILE A 261 11.68 6.18 -4.15
CA ILE A 261 10.30 5.79 -3.79
C ILE A 261 9.88 6.32 -2.42
N THR A 262 10.83 6.50 -1.50
CA THR A 262 10.56 7.11 -0.20
C THR A 262 10.18 8.58 -0.36
N ALA A 263 10.91 9.34 -1.18
CA ALA A 263 10.58 10.74 -1.47
C ALA A 263 9.21 10.86 -2.15
N VAL A 264 8.92 9.98 -3.11
CA VAL A 264 7.60 9.89 -3.78
C VAL A 264 6.50 9.59 -2.76
N GLY A 265 6.75 8.66 -1.84
CA GLY A 265 5.84 8.31 -0.75
C GLY A 265 5.54 9.49 0.19
N TYR A 266 6.56 10.27 0.56
CA TYR A 266 6.40 11.49 1.37
C TYR A 266 5.60 12.56 0.64
N ALA A 267 5.94 12.85 -0.62
CA ALA A 267 5.22 13.81 -1.43
C ALA A 267 3.74 13.38 -1.58
N GLY A 268 3.49 12.11 -1.87
CA GLY A 268 2.14 11.56 -1.99
C GLY A 268 1.34 11.61 -0.70
N ALA A 269 1.98 11.37 0.46
CA ALA A 269 1.34 11.45 1.76
C ALA A 269 1.04 12.90 2.18
N GLY A 270 1.98 13.83 1.96
CA GLY A 270 1.78 15.25 2.21
C GLY A 270 0.64 15.83 1.36
N LEU A 271 0.63 15.53 0.05
CA LEU A 271 -0.46 15.92 -0.84
C LEU A 271 -1.80 15.33 -0.40
N SER A 272 -1.83 14.06 0.03
CA SER A 272 -3.07 13.45 0.53
C SER A 272 -3.62 14.18 1.76
N ILE A 273 -2.76 14.57 2.70
CA ILE A 273 -3.17 15.34 3.89
C ILE A 273 -3.70 16.71 3.48
N PHE A 274 -2.99 17.39 2.57
CA PHE A 274 -3.45 18.67 2.03
C PHE A 274 -4.82 18.54 1.36
N ASP A 275 -5.01 17.54 0.50
CA ASP A 275 -6.28 17.32 -0.19
C ASP A 275 -7.43 17.06 0.80
N ASP A 276 -7.18 16.26 1.85
CA ASP A 276 -8.19 15.95 2.87
C ASP A 276 -8.59 17.22 3.64
N LEU A 277 -7.60 18.01 4.08
CA LEU A 277 -7.85 19.27 4.79
C LEU A 277 -8.54 20.30 3.89
N ALA A 278 -8.15 20.40 2.62
CA ALA A 278 -8.73 21.32 1.66
C ALA A 278 -10.20 20.99 1.40
N ILE A 279 -10.52 19.71 1.14
CA ILE A 279 -11.91 19.26 0.93
C ILE A 279 -12.74 19.46 2.19
N PHE A 280 -12.18 19.13 3.36
CA PHE A 280 -12.84 19.30 4.65
C PHE A 280 -13.13 20.78 4.98
N ALA A 281 -12.19 21.68 4.71
CA ALA A 281 -12.34 23.10 4.98
C ALA A 281 -13.24 23.81 3.96
N LEU A 282 -13.35 23.28 2.74
CA LEU A 282 -14.09 23.88 1.63
C LEU A 282 -15.53 24.33 1.97
N PRO A 283 -16.39 23.50 2.58
CA PRO A 283 -17.77 23.90 2.89
C PRO A 283 -17.88 24.86 4.08
N LEU A 284 -16.91 24.90 5.01
CA LEU A 284 -17.07 25.58 6.31
C LEU A 284 -17.43 27.07 6.24
N PRO A 285 -16.76 27.91 5.42
CA PRO A 285 -17.08 29.33 5.33
C PRO A 285 -18.51 29.57 4.80
N TRP A 286 -18.98 28.66 3.96
CA TRP A 286 -20.27 28.75 3.27
C TRP A 286 -21.44 28.19 4.09
N LEU A 287 -21.16 27.43 5.15
CA LEU A 287 -22.18 26.91 6.05
C LEU A 287 -22.83 28.01 6.91
N ASN A 288 -22.07 29.04 7.28
CA ASN A 288 -22.57 30.12 8.14
C ASN A 288 -23.57 31.06 7.45
N THR A 289 -23.67 31.01 6.12
CA THR A 289 -24.48 31.94 5.33
C THR A 289 -25.82 31.37 4.88
N LEU A 290 -26.10 30.10 5.16
CA LEU A 290 -27.27 29.41 4.61
C LEU A 290 -28.23 29.00 5.74
N GLN A 291 -29.50 29.42 5.68
CA GLN A 291 -30.56 28.93 6.57
C GLN A 291 -30.96 27.51 6.15
N ILE A 292 -30.32 26.50 6.74
CA ILE A 292 -30.42 25.12 6.25
C ILE A 292 -31.42 24.28 7.06
N ASN A 293 -32.31 23.57 6.36
CA ASN A 293 -33.20 22.54 6.92
C ASN A 293 -32.42 21.43 7.65
N LEU A 294 -33.02 20.86 8.70
CA LEU A 294 -32.39 19.88 9.60
C LEU A 294 -31.76 18.67 8.87
N CYS A 295 -32.39 18.15 7.82
CA CYS A 295 -31.84 17.05 7.00
C CYS A 295 -30.48 17.39 6.37
N LYS A 296 -30.34 18.58 5.80
CA LYS A 296 -29.08 19.03 5.20
C LYS A 296 -28.02 19.29 6.28
N LYS A 297 -28.43 19.83 7.44
CA LYS A 297 -27.56 20.00 8.61
C LYS A 297 -26.96 18.67 9.07
N ILE A 298 -27.76 17.60 9.11
CA ILE A 298 -27.28 16.25 9.44
C ILE A 298 -26.29 15.73 8.38
N SER A 299 -26.59 15.88 7.08
CA SER A 299 -25.65 15.48 6.02
C SER A 299 -24.31 16.20 6.12
N ILE A 300 -24.32 17.48 6.48
CA ILE A 300 -23.12 18.29 6.70
C ILE A 300 -22.31 17.79 7.90
N MET A 301 -22.96 17.47 9.03
CA MET A 301 -22.27 16.90 10.19
C MET A 301 -21.63 15.55 9.88
N LEU A 302 -22.31 14.69 9.12
CA LEU A 302 -21.75 13.40 8.69
C LEU A 302 -20.54 13.58 7.77
N LEU A 303 -20.61 14.52 6.83
CA LEU A 303 -19.47 14.86 5.96
C LEU A 303 -18.28 15.40 6.75
N PHE A 304 -18.54 16.22 7.76
CA PHE A 304 -17.51 16.78 8.64
C PHE A 304 -16.82 15.68 9.46
N SER A 305 -17.59 14.78 10.07
CA SER A 305 -17.05 13.63 10.80
C SER A 305 -16.20 12.73 9.90
N LEU A 306 -16.66 12.45 8.68
CA LEU A 306 -15.92 11.62 7.73
C LEU A 306 -14.62 12.30 7.26
N GLY A 307 -14.65 13.61 7.02
CA GLY A 307 -13.48 14.39 6.62
C GLY A 307 -12.42 14.45 7.73
N SER A 308 -12.84 14.67 8.98
CA SER A 308 -11.93 14.64 10.14
C SER A 308 -11.28 13.27 10.31
N PHE A 309 -12.08 12.20 10.21
CA PHE A 309 -11.57 10.83 10.25
C PHE A 309 -10.55 10.57 9.13
N ALA A 310 -10.85 10.96 7.89
CA ALA A 310 -9.94 10.82 6.76
C ALA A 310 -8.59 11.52 7.00
N CYS A 311 -8.60 12.75 7.52
CA CYS A 311 -7.38 13.48 7.88
C CYS A 311 -6.52 12.71 8.88
N VAL A 312 -7.12 12.19 9.96
CA VAL A 312 -6.42 11.39 10.96
C VAL A 312 -5.82 10.13 10.34
N THR A 313 -6.56 9.43 9.48
CA THR A 313 -6.03 8.23 8.80
C THR A 313 -4.84 8.55 7.90
N SER A 314 -4.86 9.69 7.20
CA SER A 314 -3.74 10.15 6.36
C SER A 314 -2.49 10.49 7.18
N MET A 315 -2.64 11.12 8.34
CA MET A 315 -1.53 11.38 9.26
C MET A 315 -0.93 10.09 9.82
N VAL A 316 -1.78 9.14 10.23
CA VAL A 316 -1.35 7.82 10.70
C VAL A 316 -0.58 7.08 9.59
N ARG A 317 -1.08 7.13 8.35
CA ARG A 317 -0.40 6.55 7.18
C ARG A 317 0.99 7.14 6.97
N LEU A 318 1.15 8.47 7.07
CA LEU A 318 2.46 9.12 6.96
C LEU A 318 3.44 8.60 8.02
N LYS A 319 2.99 8.44 9.27
CA LYS A 319 3.81 7.86 10.35
C LYS A 319 4.29 6.44 10.03
N TYR A 320 3.42 5.61 9.44
CA TYR A 320 3.81 4.27 8.98
C TYR A 320 4.81 4.33 7.82
N LEU A 321 4.66 5.27 6.88
CA LEU A 321 5.59 5.43 5.76
C LEU A 321 6.99 5.82 6.24
N ILE A 322 7.10 6.73 7.22
CA ILE A 322 8.36 7.08 7.90
C ILE A 322 9.01 5.83 8.51
N THR A 323 8.19 4.98 9.14
CA THR A 323 8.64 3.76 9.78
C THR A 323 9.21 2.76 8.77
N LEU A 324 8.53 2.57 7.64
CA LEU A 324 8.94 1.62 6.60
C LEU A 324 10.27 1.99 5.95
N ARG A 325 10.60 3.29 5.85
CA ARG A 325 11.87 3.78 5.29
C ARG A 325 13.10 3.14 5.96
N HIS A 326 13.05 2.94 7.27
CA HIS A 326 14.21 2.46 8.03
C HIS A 326 14.26 0.94 8.15
N SER A 327 13.29 0.22 7.58
CA SER A 327 13.21 -1.22 7.66
C SER A 327 13.82 -1.90 6.43
N TYR A 328 14.69 -2.86 6.67
CA TYR A 328 15.21 -3.79 5.66
C TYR A 328 14.28 -4.99 5.42
N ASP A 329 13.09 -4.97 6.04
CA ASP A 329 12.06 -5.98 5.92
C ASP A 329 10.66 -5.35 5.75
N PRO A 330 10.44 -4.63 4.64
CA PRO A 330 9.19 -3.90 4.41
C PRO A 330 7.97 -4.82 4.25
N THR A 331 8.17 -6.09 3.89
CA THR A 331 7.09 -7.07 3.65
C THR A 331 6.48 -7.64 4.92
N TYR A 332 7.21 -7.64 6.04
CA TYR A 332 6.72 -8.14 7.34
C TYR A 332 6.43 -7.04 8.35
N THR A 333 7.16 -5.92 8.28
CA THR A 333 7.30 -4.93 9.37
C THR A 333 6.01 -4.73 10.18
N LYS A 334 6.05 -5.22 11.43
CA LYS A 334 5.08 -4.91 12.48
C LYS A 334 5.36 -3.50 12.93
N ASN A 335 4.40 -2.60 12.78
CA ASN A 335 4.28 -1.30 13.44
C ASN A 335 5.37 -1.09 14.50
N SER A 336 6.51 -0.48 14.12
CA SER A 336 7.64 -0.32 15.03
C SER A 336 7.42 0.89 15.93
N SER A 337 6.21 1.02 16.47
CA SER A 337 5.91 1.94 17.54
C SER A 337 6.91 1.73 18.68
N ARG A 338 7.34 0.49 18.97
CA ARG A 338 8.41 0.22 19.94
C ARG A 338 9.82 0.62 19.46
N LEU A 339 10.26 0.33 18.23
CA LEU A 339 11.63 0.69 17.80
C LEU A 339 11.79 2.19 17.55
N ILE A 340 10.74 2.90 17.12
CA ILE A 340 10.75 4.36 17.03
C ILE A 340 10.67 4.99 18.42
N GLN A 341 9.90 4.42 19.35
CA GLN A 341 9.97 4.83 20.76
C GLN A 341 11.36 4.57 21.36
N LEU A 342 12.02 3.45 21.01
CA LEU A 342 13.37 3.15 21.49
C LEU A 342 14.43 4.07 20.87
N LYS A 343 14.36 4.35 19.57
CA LYS A 343 15.24 5.33 18.93
C LYS A 343 14.98 6.76 19.41
N GLN A 344 13.72 7.18 19.57
CA GLN A 344 13.41 8.48 20.17
C GLN A 344 13.81 8.54 21.64
N LYS A 345 13.76 7.42 22.37
CA LYS A 345 14.25 7.34 23.75
C LYS A 345 15.77 7.36 23.82
N GLU A 346 16.48 6.69 22.92
CA GLU A 346 17.93 6.80 22.77
C GLU A 346 18.34 8.22 22.38
N GLU A 347 17.70 8.82 21.37
CA GLU A 347 18.01 10.18 20.90
C GLU A 347 17.68 11.24 21.96
N LYS A 348 16.59 11.07 22.72
CA LYS A 348 16.26 11.94 23.87
C LYS A 348 17.22 11.75 25.05
N ASN A 349 17.68 10.53 25.31
CA ASN A 349 18.72 10.27 26.31
C ASN A 349 20.09 10.80 25.87
N SER A 350 20.42 10.75 24.58
CA SER A 350 21.64 11.34 24.03
C SER A 350 21.62 12.87 24.12
N LEU A 351 20.48 13.51 23.82
CA LEU A 351 20.32 14.96 23.97
C LEU A 351 20.38 15.41 25.44
N GLN A 352 19.77 14.66 26.37
CA GLN A 352 19.88 14.94 27.80
C GLN A 352 21.29 14.73 28.36
N MET A 353 22.13 13.91 27.72
CA MET A 353 23.53 13.73 28.09
C MET A 353 24.41 14.91 27.65
N PHE A 354 23.96 15.71 26.67
CA PHE A 354 24.63 16.94 26.22
C PHE A 354 24.18 18.21 26.97
N GLU A 355 23.06 18.18 27.70
CA GLU A 355 22.56 19.29 28.54
C GLU A 355 23.03 19.23 30.01
N CYS A 356 23.82 18.22 30.38
CA CYS A 356 24.40 18.07 31.72
C CYS A 356 25.93 18.19 31.67
N HIS A 357 26.42 19.32 31.16
CA HIS A 357 27.78 19.81 31.35
C HIS A 357 27.82 21.31 31.08
#